data_AF-A0A4S4K4E6-F1
#
_entry.id   AF-A0A4S4K4E6-F1
#
_cell.length_a   1.000
_cell.length_b   1.000
_cell.length_c   1.000
_cell.angle_alpha   90.00
_cell.angle_beta   90.00
_cell.angle_gamma   90.00
#
_symmetry.space_group_name_H-M   'P 1'
#
loop_
_entity.id
_entity.type
_entity.pdbx_description
1 polymer ?
#
loop_
_entity_poly.entity_id
_entity_poly.type
_entity_poly.pdbx_seq_one_letter_code
_entity_poly.pdbx_strand_id
1 'polypeptide(L)'
;MSGPPSQRSLPTLDILNATLPENLDPKRIAAEWFQDFATQIQTGDASRVVGLLLERGAFWRDTLALTWDFRTFEDATQISRFLHAVLPSAGLTNLQLKTDPD
;
A
#
# COMPACT_ATOMS: atom_id res chain seq x y z
N MET A 1 -12.98 33.82 6.31
CA MET A 1 -12.48 33.29 5.04
C MET A 1 -11.82 31.95 5.34
N SER A 2 -12.52 30.84 5.15
CA SER A 2 -11.92 29.51 5.33
C SER A 2 -11.05 29.24 4.10
N GLY A 3 -9.74 29.08 4.30
CA GLY A 3 -8.82 28.69 3.23
C GLY A 3 -9.21 27.33 2.63
N PRO A 4 -8.72 26.99 1.43
CA PRO A 4 -8.97 25.68 0.84
C PRO A 4 -8.49 24.58 1.81
N PRO A 5 -9.14 23.40 1.82
CA PRO A 5 -8.70 22.30 2.66
C PRO A 5 -7.22 22.06 2.37
N SER A 6 -6.39 22.17 3.39
CA SER A 6 -4.97 21.87 3.30
C SER A 6 -4.84 20.40 2.95
N GLN A 7 -4.68 20.12 1.65
CA GLN A 7 -4.28 18.82 1.13
C GLN A 7 -2.95 18.52 1.80
N ARG A 8 -2.98 17.70 2.86
CA ARG A 8 -1.78 17.28 3.57
C ARG A 8 -0.94 16.49 2.56
N SER A 9 0.01 17.17 1.92
CA SER A 9 1.00 16.51 1.08
C SER A 9 1.82 15.63 2.01
N LEU A 10 1.71 14.31 1.82
CA LEU A 10 2.61 13.38 2.49
C LEU A 10 4.05 13.77 2.10
N PRO A 11 5.03 13.69 3.01
CA PRO A 11 6.42 14.05 2.72
C PRO A 11 7.10 13.04 1.78
N THR A 12 6.35 12.21 1.06
CA THR A 12 6.84 11.10 0.24
C THR A 12 7.77 11.59 -0.86
N LEU A 13 7.40 12.65 -1.58
CA LEU A 13 8.27 13.21 -2.64
C LEU A 13 9.57 13.78 -2.06
N ASP A 14 9.50 14.43 -0.90
CA ASP A 14 10.67 14.95 -0.20
C ASP A 14 11.59 13.81 0.29
N ILE A 15 11.01 12.74 0.85
CA ILE A 15 11.73 11.54 1.29
C ILE A 15 12.45 10.87 0.13
N LEU A 16 11.80 10.84 -1.05
CA LEU A 16 12.35 10.25 -2.27
C LEU A 16 13.24 11.22 -3.05
N ASN A 17 13.30 12.49 -2.65
CA ASN A 17 13.94 13.57 -3.41
C ASN A 17 13.53 13.54 -4.90
N ALA A 18 12.22 13.43 -5.15
CA ALA A 18 11.64 13.20 -6.47
C ALA A 18 10.61 14.27 -6.84
N THR A 19 10.48 14.54 -8.13
CA THR A 19 9.43 15.38 -8.71
C THR A 19 8.47 14.56 -9.54
N LEU A 20 7.22 15.02 -9.67
CA LEU A 20 6.22 14.34 -10.49
C LEU A 20 6.36 14.76 -11.97
N PRO A 21 6.27 13.79 -12.91
CA PRO A 21 6.14 14.10 -14.34
C PRO A 21 4.85 14.88 -14.64
N GLU A 22 4.88 15.77 -15.63
CA GLU A 22 3.70 16.55 -16.04
C GLU A 22 2.59 15.71 -16.67
N ASN A 23 2.95 14.62 -17.35
CA ASN A 23 2.04 13.73 -18.08
C ASN A 23 1.72 12.43 -17.31
N LEU A 24 1.66 12.52 -15.97
CA LEU A 24 1.38 11.38 -15.11
C LEU A 24 -0.09 10.94 -15.24
N ASP A 25 -0.31 9.65 -15.45
CA ASP A 25 -1.64 9.02 -15.33
C ASP A 25 -1.73 8.29 -13.97
N PRO A 26 -2.32 8.91 -12.94
CA PRO A 26 -2.41 8.30 -11.61
C PRO A 26 -3.33 7.09 -11.58
N LYS A 27 -4.38 7.04 -12.43
CA LYS A 27 -5.32 5.92 -12.48
C LYS A 27 -4.61 4.68 -13.02
N ARG A 28 -3.86 4.82 -14.12
CA ARG A 28 -3.06 3.73 -14.68
C ARG A 28 -2.00 3.23 -13.71
N ILE A 29 -1.26 4.13 -13.07
CA ILE A 29 -0.20 3.76 -12.11
C ILE A 29 -0.78 3.00 -10.91
N ALA A 30 -1.90 3.48 -10.36
CA ALA A 30 -2.57 2.80 -9.26
C ALA A 30 -3.04 1.39 -9.67
N ALA A 31 -3.60 1.23 -10.88
CA ALA A 31 -4.03 -0.06 -11.39
C ALA A 31 -2.87 -1.04 -11.57
N GLU A 32 -1.76 -0.60 -12.17
CA GLU A 32 -0.56 -1.42 -12.37
C GLU A 32 0.06 -1.86 -11.04
N TRP A 33 0.25 -0.91 -10.11
CA TRP A 33 0.77 -1.22 -8.77
C TRP A 33 -0.15 -2.18 -8.01
N PHE A 34 -1.47 -1.95 -8.05
CA PHE A 34 -2.43 -2.78 -7.34
C PHE A 34 -2.53 -4.19 -7.94
N GLN A 35 -2.39 -4.34 -9.26
CA GLN A 35 -2.37 -5.65 -9.90
C GLN A 35 -1.17 -6.48 -9.44
N ASP A 36 0.00 -5.88 -9.33
CA ASP A 36 1.18 -6.58 -8.78
C ASP A 36 0.94 -6.95 -7.32
N PHE A 37 0.52 -5.98 -6.50
CA PHE A 37 0.17 -6.21 -5.09
C PHE A 37 -0.83 -7.37 -4.91
N ALA A 38 -1.92 -7.36 -5.66
CA ALA A 38 -2.95 -8.40 -5.61
C ALA A 38 -2.40 -9.77 -6.00
N THR A 39 -1.52 -9.83 -7.01
CA THR A 39 -0.86 -11.07 -7.44
C THR A 39 -0.01 -11.64 -6.30
N GLN A 40 0.86 -10.81 -5.70
CA GLN A 40 1.77 -11.28 -4.66
C GLN A 40 1.05 -11.67 -3.36
N ILE A 41 -0.03 -10.97 -3.01
CA ILE A 41 -0.89 -11.35 -1.89
C ILE A 41 -1.55 -12.72 -2.15
N GLN A 42 -2.10 -12.94 -3.35
CA GLN A 42 -2.76 -14.20 -3.71
C GLN A 42 -1.80 -15.39 -3.74
N THR A 43 -0.54 -15.18 -4.15
CA THR A 43 0.50 -16.22 -4.12
C THR A 43 1.13 -16.40 -2.73
N GLY A 44 0.81 -15.54 -1.77
CA GLY A 44 1.39 -15.56 -0.44
C GLY A 44 2.86 -15.12 -0.37
N ASP A 45 3.36 -14.39 -1.38
CA ASP A 45 4.76 -13.93 -1.43
C ASP A 45 4.90 -12.62 -0.64
N ALA A 46 4.99 -12.74 0.69
CA ALA A 46 5.13 -11.61 1.59
C ALA A 46 6.36 -10.74 1.29
N SER A 47 7.46 -11.34 0.84
CA SER A 47 8.68 -10.59 0.50
C SER A 47 8.47 -9.69 -0.71
N ARG A 48 7.78 -10.16 -1.75
CA ARG A 48 7.43 -9.32 -2.90
C ARG A 48 6.43 -8.22 -2.54
N VAL A 49 5.44 -8.51 -1.69
CA VAL A 49 4.50 -7.49 -1.20
C VAL A 49 5.25 -6.35 -0.49
N VAL A 50 6.20 -6.68 0.38
CA VAL A 50 7.01 -5.67 1.10
C VAL A 50 7.89 -4.89 0.13
N GLY A 51 8.40 -5.54 -0.93
CA GLY A 51 9.17 -4.87 -1.98
C GLY A 51 8.40 -3.82 -2.78
N LEU A 52 7.07 -3.82 -2.72
CA LEU A 52 6.21 -2.79 -3.32
C LEU A 52 6.03 -1.55 -2.43
N LEU A 53 6.52 -1.60 -1.18
CA LEU A 53 6.45 -0.51 -0.22
C LEU A 53 7.74 0.31 -0.23
N LEU A 54 7.66 1.56 0.22
CA LEU A 54 8.85 2.39 0.39
C LEU A 54 9.73 1.84 1.51
N GLU A 55 11.02 1.64 1.24
CA GLU A 55 11.97 1.19 2.27
C GLU A 55 11.96 2.09 3.51
N ARG A 56 11.87 3.41 3.29
CA ARG A 56 11.76 4.42 4.35
C ARG A 56 10.35 4.99 4.36
N GLY A 57 9.64 4.80 5.47
CA GLY A 57 8.26 5.27 5.64
C GLY A 57 7.19 4.27 5.22
N ALA A 58 7.54 2.97 5.07
CA ALA A 58 6.54 1.91 4.96
C ALA A 58 5.59 1.95 6.16
N PHE A 59 4.29 1.90 5.88
CA PHE A 59 3.25 1.92 6.90
C PHE A 59 2.16 0.92 6.51
N TRP A 60 1.84 0.01 7.42
CA TRP A 60 0.79 -0.99 7.25
C TRP A 60 -0.18 -0.92 8.42
N ARG A 61 -1.47 -0.92 8.11
CA ARG A 61 -2.52 -1.02 9.12
C ARG A 61 -3.45 -2.18 8.80
N ASP A 62 -3.51 -3.16 9.69
CA ASP A 62 -4.53 -4.19 9.67
C ASP A 62 -5.73 -3.69 10.51
N THR A 63 -6.90 -3.66 9.90
CA THR A 63 -8.15 -3.20 10.53
C THR A 63 -9.17 -4.33 10.43
N LEU A 64 -9.00 -5.34 11.27
CA LEU A 64 -9.83 -6.56 11.27
C LEU A 64 -9.84 -7.33 9.93
N ALA A 65 -8.84 -7.13 9.06
CA ALA A 65 -8.82 -7.73 7.73
C ALA A 65 -8.05 -9.05 7.70
N LEU A 66 -6.87 -9.09 8.35
CA LEU A 66 -5.99 -10.27 8.34
C LEU A 66 -6.00 -11.02 9.67
N THR A 67 -6.07 -10.30 10.81
CA THR A 67 -5.92 -10.90 12.15
C THR A 67 -7.08 -10.68 13.11
N TRP A 68 -8.22 -10.16 12.64
CA TRP A 68 -9.35 -9.78 13.51
C TRP A 68 -8.94 -8.87 14.68
N ASP A 69 -7.87 -8.09 14.47
CA ASP A 69 -7.26 -7.21 15.47
C ASP A 69 -6.92 -5.87 14.80
N PHE A 70 -6.67 -4.83 15.62
CA PHE A 70 -6.24 -3.52 15.16
C PHE A 70 -4.73 -3.39 15.34
N ARG A 71 -3.98 -3.50 14.24
CA ARG A 71 -2.52 -3.49 14.27
C ARG A 71 -1.95 -2.45 13.31
N THR A 72 -0.89 -1.80 13.75
CA THR A 72 -0.16 -0.81 12.96
C THR A 72 1.32 -1.15 12.99
N PHE A 73 1.97 -1.11 11.82
CA PHE A 73 3.39 -1.35 11.65
C PHE A 73 3.98 -0.21 10.81
N GLU A 74 5.07 0.39 11.26
CA GLU A 74 5.71 1.55 10.62
C GLU A 74 7.11 1.24 10.08
N ASP A 75 7.40 -0.05 9.90
CA ASP A 75 8.71 -0.55 9.48
C ASP A 75 8.54 -1.78 8.58
N ALA A 76 9.29 -1.82 7.48
CA ALA A 76 9.21 -2.87 6.48
C ALA A 76 9.57 -4.26 7.04
N THR A 77 10.47 -4.35 8.04
CA THR A 77 10.84 -5.62 8.67
C THR A 77 9.69 -6.18 9.50
N GLN A 78 9.00 -5.32 10.27
CA GLN A 78 7.82 -5.72 11.03
C GLN A 78 6.66 -6.11 10.12
N ILE A 79 6.44 -5.37 9.03
CA ILE A 79 5.43 -5.68 8.02
C ILE A 79 5.75 -7.04 7.37
N SER A 80 7.01 -7.28 6.98
CA SER A 80 7.45 -8.55 6.40
C SER A 80 7.17 -9.73 7.32
N ARG A 81 7.57 -9.63 8.60
CA ARG A 81 7.31 -10.68 9.59
C ARG A 81 5.82 -10.95 9.77
N PHE A 82 5.02 -9.88 9.82
CA PHE A 82 3.58 -9.98 9.94
C PHE A 82 2.96 -10.69 8.73
N LEU A 83 3.29 -10.25 7.51
CA LEU A 83 2.76 -10.82 6.28
C LEU A 83 3.17 -12.29 6.09
N HIS A 84 4.43 -12.65 6.39
CA HIS A 84 4.88 -14.05 6.38
C HIS A 84 4.07 -14.94 7.33
N ALA A 85 3.62 -14.41 8.46
CA ALA A 85 2.83 -15.16 9.43
C ALA A 85 1.36 -15.33 9.01
N VAL A 86 0.77 -14.34 8.32
CA VAL A 86 -0.69 -14.29 8.10
C VAL A 86 -1.11 -14.65 6.68
N LEU A 87 -0.31 -14.36 5.66
CA LEU A 87 -0.70 -14.63 4.26
C LEU A 87 -0.95 -16.13 3.97
N PRO A 88 -0.20 -17.09 4.53
CA PRO A 88 -0.47 -18.52 4.27
C PRO A 88 -1.87 -18.99 4.68
N SER A 89 -2.51 -18.33 5.66
CA SER A 89 -3.85 -18.67 6.14
C SER A 89 -4.92 -17.66 5.75
N ALA A 90 -4.55 -16.49 5.21
CA ALA A 90 -5.49 -15.41 4.90
C ALA A 90 -6.44 -15.74 3.74
N GLY A 91 -6.01 -16.54 2.76
CA GLY A 91 -6.86 -16.97 1.64
C GLY A 91 -7.45 -15.83 0.80
N LEU A 92 -6.78 -14.67 0.77
CA LEU A 92 -7.27 -13.49 0.04
C LEU A 92 -7.27 -13.76 -1.47
N THR A 93 -8.44 -13.57 -2.09
CA THR A 93 -8.66 -13.75 -3.53
C THR A 93 -9.55 -12.65 -4.07
N ASN A 94 -9.56 -12.47 -5.39
CA ASN A 94 -10.42 -11.49 -6.08
C ASN A 94 -10.28 -10.05 -5.53
N LEU A 95 -9.06 -9.65 -5.21
CA LEU A 95 -8.76 -8.27 -4.83
C LEU A 95 -8.92 -7.36 -6.06
N GLN A 96 -9.69 -6.29 -5.93
CA GLN A 96 -9.95 -5.34 -7.01
C GLN A 96 -9.73 -3.91 -6.54
N LEU A 97 -9.13 -3.10 -7.40
CA LEU A 97 -8.97 -1.68 -7.14
C LEU A 97 -10.34 -1.00 -7.27
N LYS A 98 -10.81 -0.38 -6.19
CA LYS A 98 -12.02 0.45 -6.27
C LYS A 98 -11.72 1.70 -7.06
N THR A 99 -12.31 1.82 -8.24
CA THR A 99 -12.34 3.05 -9.02
C THR A 99 -13.52 3.90 -8.56
N ASP A 100 -13.33 5.20 -8.40
CA ASP A 100 -14.46 6.11 -8.18
C ASP A 100 -15.39 6.10 -9.42
N PRO A 101 -16.71 6.23 -9.24
CA PRO A 101 -17.61 6.47 -10.37
C PRO A 101 -17.23 7.79 -11.03
N ASP A 102 -17.20 7.82 -12.36
CA ASP A 102 -17.06 9.06 -13.14
C ASP A 102 -18.25 10.02 -12.92
#